data_AF-A0A7C3DL25-F1
#
_entry.id   AF-A0A7C3DL25-F1
#
_cell.length_a   1.000
_cell.length_b   1.000
_cell.length_c   1.000
_cell.angle_alpha   90.00
_cell.angle_beta   90.00
_cell.angle_gamma   90.00
#
_symmetry.space_group_name_H-M   'P 1'
#
loop_
_entity.id
_entity.type
_entity.pdbx_description
1 polymer ?
#
loop_
_entity_poly.entity_id
_entity_poly.type
_entity_poly.pdbx_seq_one_letter_code
_entity_poly.pdbx_strand_id
1 'polypeptide(L)'
;MPLPATIRVKISSEAAGAIAFTPVVSSEMAFRELLELAASAAGADAARIHHLLTHGSLVSGASRFRWDRLECTLEEVSEALRALPQPEPDRPCAYERCVRVVLRGPFARIEIEKQAGAARRLFRRSSFWDVLMGGLGAPQYSGYSYRERADHYTLDLDRDSRARMLSAAGLLRYPALARQIRAAEIHRVEWIVPR
;
A
#
# COMPACT_ATOMS: atom_id res chain seq x y z
N MET A 1 4.53 18.08 26.47
CA MET A 1 5.90 18.39 25.97
C MET A 1 5.86 18.11 24.48
N PRO A 2 6.52 18.89 23.62
CA PRO A 2 6.45 18.62 22.19
C PRO A 2 6.89 17.19 21.89
N LEU A 3 6.16 16.52 21.00
CA LEU A 3 6.47 15.15 20.57
C LEU A 3 7.92 15.09 20.05
N PRO A 4 8.66 14.00 20.34
CA PRO A 4 10.07 13.93 19.98
C PRO A 4 10.24 13.90 18.47
N ALA A 5 11.35 14.45 17.96
CA ALA A 5 11.67 14.39 16.54
C ALA A 5 12.09 12.97 16.10
N THR A 6 12.86 12.29 16.96
CA THR A 6 13.34 10.92 16.76
C THR A 6 13.07 10.08 17.99
N ILE A 7 12.96 8.77 17.79
CA ILE A 7 12.72 7.79 18.84
C ILE A 7 13.59 6.56 18.64
N ARG A 8 14.10 6.01 19.74
CA ARG A 8 14.82 4.74 19.73
C ARG A 8 13.81 3.60 19.76
N VAL A 9 13.83 2.77 18.73
CA VAL A 9 12.92 1.63 18.58
C VAL A 9 13.72 0.34 18.52
N LYS A 10 13.29 -0.67 19.29
CA LYS A 10 13.76 -2.05 19.23
C LYS A 10 12.85 -2.82 18.29
N ILE A 11 13.42 -3.44 17.28
CA ILE A 11 12.71 -4.19 16.24
C ILE A 11 13.09 -5.66 16.36
N SER A 12 12.09 -6.53 16.43
CA SER A 12 12.25 -7.99 16.43
C SER A 12 11.25 -8.62 15.48
N SER A 13 11.64 -9.67 14.76
CA SER A 13 10.71 -10.52 14.01
C SER A 13 9.62 -11.10 14.91
N GLU A 14 8.41 -11.23 14.38
CA GLU A 14 7.35 -12.05 14.96
C GLU A 14 7.33 -13.40 14.23
N ALA A 15 8.20 -14.33 14.64
CA ALA A 15 8.13 -15.70 14.17
C ALA A 15 7.18 -16.50 15.06
N ALA A 16 6.11 -17.06 14.48
CA ALA A 16 5.23 -18.00 15.16
C ALA A 16 5.83 -19.42 15.09
N GLY A 17 6.41 -19.87 16.20
CA GLY A 17 6.87 -21.26 16.38
C GLY A 17 8.37 -21.45 16.22
N ALA A 18 8.95 -22.16 17.18
CA ALA A 18 10.37 -22.39 17.46
C ALA A 18 11.08 -21.23 18.19
N ILE A 19 11.91 -21.61 19.16
CA ILE A 19 12.80 -20.73 19.93
C ILE A 19 13.84 -20.16 18.95
N ALA A 20 13.45 -19.14 18.19
CA ALA A 20 14.34 -18.40 17.33
C ALA A 20 14.92 -17.23 18.13
N PHE A 21 16.24 -17.24 18.36
CA PHE A 21 16.98 -16.06 18.79
C PHE A 21 16.81 -14.98 17.72
N THR A 22 15.81 -14.14 17.91
CA THR A 22 15.45 -13.13 16.93
C THR A 22 16.39 -11.94 17.17
N PRO A 23 17.20 -11.53 16.17
CA PRO A 23 18.09 -10.39 16.34
C PRO A 23 17.25 -9.16 16.66
N VAL A 24 17.45 -8.59 17.84
CA VAL A 24 16.82 -7.33 18.23
C VAL A 24 17.68 -6.21 17.70
N VAL A 25 17.22 -5.55 16.64
CA VAL A 25 17.90 -4.37 16.10
C VAL A 25 17.35 -3.15 16.82
N SER A 26 18.24 -2.38 17.44
CA SER A 26 17.88 -1.09 18.00
C SER A 26 18.24 -0.01 16.97
N SER A 27 17.24 0.74 16.52
CA SER A 27 17.35 1.78 15.50
C SER A 27 16.85 3.11 16.05
N GLU A 28 17.48 4.21 15.66
CA GLU A 28 16.79 5.51 15.71
C GLU A 28 15.84 5.59 14.52
N MET A 29 14.67 6.17 14.75
CA MET A 29 13.58 6.28 13.78
C MET A 29 12.98 7.68 13.90
N ALA A 30 12.57 8.30 12.80
CA ALA A 30 11.83 9.55 12.89
C ALA A 30 10.47 9.28 13.52
N PHE A 31 10.00 10.14 14.43
CA PHE A 31 8.72 9.93 15.08
C PHE A 31 7.54 9.90 14.08
N ARG A 32 7.66 10.65 12.98
CA ARG A 32 6.74 10.58 11.83
C ARG A 32 6.62 9.17 11.26
N GLU A 33 7.71 8.42 11.15
CA GLU A 33 7.69 7.05 10.63
C GLU A 33 7.00 6.09 11.60
N LEU A 34 7.19 6.27 12.91
CA LEU A 34 6.45 5.52 13.92
C LEU A 34 4.95 5.81 13.85
N LEU A 35 4.56 7.07 13.63
CA LEU A 35 3.16 7.46 13.45
C LEU A 35 2.56 6.84 12.18
N GLU A 36 3.29 6.80 11.06
CA GLU A 36 2.82 6.12 9.84
C GLU A 36 2.64 4.61 10.07
N LEU A 37 3.55 3.96 10.80
CA LEU A 37 3.41 2.55 11.19
C LEU A 37 2.19 2.33 12.09
N ALA A 38 1.99 3.21 13.09
CA ALA A 38 0.84 3.14 13.99
C ALA A 38 -0.48 3.39 13.24
N ALA A 39 -0.52 4.38 12.34
CA ALA A 39 -1.67 4.67 11.48
C ALA A 39 -1.99 3.51 10.53
N SER A 40 -0.96 2.83 10.01
CA SER A 40 -1.14 1.61 9.21
C SER A 40 -1.77 0.46 9.99
N ALA A 41 -1.51 0.33 11.29
CA ALA A 41 -1.97 -0.80 12.09
C ALA A 41 -3.29 -0.52 12.83
N ALA A 42 -3.49 0.72 13.28
CA ALA A 42 -4.64 1.14 14.05
C ALA A 42 -5.65 2.00 13.25
N GLY A 43 -5.36 2.30 11.98
CA GLY A 43 -6.24 3.07 11.09
C GLY A 43 -6.44 4.51 11.56
N ALA A 44 -5.41 5.37 11.40
CA ALA A 44 -5.41 6.83 11.63
C ALA A 44 -6.26 7.40 12.79
N ASP A 45 -6.55 6.58 13.81
CA ASP A 45 -7.40 6.92 14.95
C ASP A 45 -6.53 7.44 16.08
N ALA A 46 -6.74 8.70 16.47
CA ALA A 46 -5.92 9.37 17.45
C ALA A 46 -5.94 8.67 18.82
N ALA A 47 -7.08 8.14 19.26
CA ALA A 47 -7.19 7.49 20.56
C ALA A 47 -6.46 6.13 20.58
N ARG A 48 -6.61 5.35 19.52
CA ARG A 48 -5.91 4.06 19.37
C ARG A 48 -4.39 4.27 19.23
N ILE A 49 -3.97 5.28 18.49
CA ILE A 49 -2.55 5.59 18.30
C ILE A 49 -1.95 6.15 19.60
N HIS A 50 -2.67 7.03 20.30
CA HIS A 50 -2.27 7.49 21.63
C HIS A 50 -2.07 6.33 22.60
N HIS A 51 -2.99 5.37 22.61
CA HIS A 51 -2.84 4.14 23.38
C HIS A 51 -1.56 3.37 22.98
N LEU A 52 -1.28 3.17 21.69
CA LEU A 52 -0.04 2.50 21.24
C LEU A 52 1.23 3.23 21.71
N LEU A 53 1.28 4.55 21.53
CA LEU A 53 2.42 5.40 21.89
C LEU A 53 2.70 5.38 23.40
N THR A 54 1.63 5.37 24.21
CA THR A 54 1.71 5.27 25.68
C THR A 54 1.90 3.84 26.19
N HIS A 55 1.82 2.81 25.34
CA HIS A 55 2.12 1.42 25.73
C HIS A 55 3.50 0.96 25.22
N GLY A 56 4.07 1.64 24.23
CA GLY A 56 5.46 1.40 23.81
C GLY A 56 5.64 0.16 22.94
N SER A 57 4.60 -0.33 22.27
CA SER A 57 4.69 -1.52 21.42
C SER A 57 3.68 -1.51 20.27
N LEU A 58 4.12 -2.00 19.12
CA LEU A 58 3.30 -2.19 17.92
C LEU A 58 3.76 -3.43 17.15
N VAL A 59 2.83 -4.14 16.53
CA VAL A 59 3.14 -5.16 15.51
C VAL A 59 2.71 -4.64 14.15
N SER A 60 3.61 -4.71 13.18
CA SER A 60 3.35 -4.36 11.78
C SER A 60 3.99 -5.39 10.86
N GLY A 61 3.15 -6.07 10.07
CA GLY A 61 3.59 -7.22 9.28
C GLY A 61 4.16 -8.33 10.17
N ALA A 62 5.32 -8.87 9.81
CA ALA A 62 6.03 -9.89 10.58
C ALA A 62 7.05 -9.28 11.56
N SER A 63 6.87 -8.03 11.98
CA SER A 63 7.82 -7.32 12.84
C SER A 63 7.12 -6.66 14.01
N ARG A 64 7.76 -6.74 15.17
CA ARG A 64 7.35 -6.07 16.40
C ARG A 64 8.32 -4.95 16.72
N PHE A 65 7.75 -3.78 16.96
CA PHE A 65 8.41 -2.53 17.30
C PHE A 65 8.14 -2.23 18.77
N ARG A 66 9.18 -1.89 19.54
CA ARG A 66 9.07 -1.51 20.94
C ARG A 66 9.88 -0.26 21.23
N TRP A 67 9.35 0.65 22.04
CA TRP A 67 10.00 1.90 22.43
C TRP A 67 9.65 2.24 23.88
N ASP A 68 10.38 3.20 24.45
CA ASP A 68 10.07 3.70 25.79
C ASP A 68 8.77 4.48 25.77
N ARG A 69 8.02 4.39 26.87
CA ARG A 69 6.69 5.00 26.98
C ARG A 69 6.75 6.50 26.66
N LEU A 70 5.91 6.96 25.75
CA LEU A 70 5.85 8.38 25.40
C LEU A 70 4.76 9.08 26.21
N GLU A 71 5.17 10.08 26.98
CA GLU A 71 4.25 11.01 27.63
C GLU A 71 3.74 12.03 26.61
N CYS A 72 2.53 11.81 26.11
CA CYS A 72 1.87 12.68 25.16
C CYS A 72 0.37 12.76 25.47
N THR A 73 -0.24 13.85 25.06
CA THR A 73 -1.69 14.07 25.14
C THR A 73 -2.36 13.58 23.86
N LEU A 74 -3.67 13.32 23.95
CA LEU A 74 -4.48 12.97 22.77
C LEU A 74 -4.48 14.10 21.73
N GLU A 75 -4.42 15.36 22.18
CA GLU A 75 -4.39 16.54 21.33
C GLU A 75 -3.07 16.63 20.54
N GLU A 76 -1.93 16.43 21.19
CA GLU A 76 -0.62 16.36 20.53
C GLU A 76 -0.58 15.25 19.46
N VAL A 77 -1.15 14.07 19.76
CA VAL A 77 -1.24 12.98 18.78
C VAL A 77 -2.16 13.34 17.61
N SER A 78 -3.31 13.97 17.89
CA SER A 78 -4.25 14.40 16.86
C SER A 78 -3.64 15.44 15.92
N GLU A 79 -2.86 16.38 16.47
CA GLU A 79 -2.10 17.37 15.69
C GLU A 79 -1.06 16.69 14.79
N ALA A 80 -0.27 15.78 15.35
CA ALA A 80 0.76 15.08 14.58
C ALA A 80 0.17 14.19 13.48
N LEU A 81 -1.00 13.58 13.72
CA LEU A 81 -1.72 12.82 12.69
C LEU A 81 -2.22 13.72 11.57
N ARG A 82 -2.72 14.92 11.85
CA ARG A 82 -3.15 15.90 10.84
C ARG A 82 -2.01 16.33 9.92
N ALA A 83 -0.76 16.26 10.38
CA ALA A 83 0.44 16.53 9.57
C ALA A 83 0.83 15.36 8.63
N LEU A 84 0.26 14.16 8.81
CA LEU A 84 0.45 13.06 7.87
C LEU A 84 -0.44 13.23 6.63
N PRO A 85 -0.11 12.59 5.49
CA PRO A 85 -0.99 12.59 4.32
C PRO A 85 -2.38 12.05 4.67
N GLN A 86 -3.41 12.87 4.47
CA GLN A 86 -4.79 12.51 4.75
C GLN A 86 -5.48 11.91 3.52
N PRO A 87 -6.51 11.07 3.70
CA PRO A 87 -7.36 10.66 2.59
C PRO A 87 -7.96 11.89 1.87
N GLU A 88 -7.88 11.92 0.54
CA GLU A 88 -8.40 13.02 -0.29
C GLU A 88 -9.37 12.44 -1.33
N PRO A 89 -10.68 12.30 -1.01
CA PRO A 89 -11.66 11.61 -1.86
C PRO A 89 -11.80 12.17 -3.27
N ASP A 90 -11.63 13.48 -3.44
CA ASP A 90 -11.77 14.17 -4.73
C ASP A 90 -10.47 14.19 -5.54
N ARG A 91 -9.39 13.60 -5.03
CA ARG A 91 -8.10 13.57 -5.71
C ARG A 91 -8.20 12.67 -6.96
N PRO A 92 -7.82 13.15 -8.15
CA PRO A 92 -7.85 12.31 -9.35
C PRO A 92 -6.68 11.31 -9.36
N CYS A 93 -6.89 10.17 -10.04
CA CYS A 93 -5.85 9.16 -10.20
C CYS A 93 -4.72 9.64 -11.11
N ALA A 94 -3.56 9.96 -10.52
CA ALA A 94 -2.33 10.34 -11.20
C ALA A 94 -1.60 9.10 -11.78
N TYR A 95 -2.11 8.58 -12.90
CA TYR A 95 -1.61 7.34 -13.53
C TYR A 95 -0.10 7.33 -13.81
N GLU A 96 0.49 8.46 -14.15
CA GLU A 96 1.92 8.61 -14.40
C GLU A 96 2.78 8.22 -13.20
N ARG A 97 2.26 8.43 -11.99
CA ARG A 97 2.88 8.06 -10.71
C ARG A 97 2.54 6.64 -10.28
N CYS A 98 1.59 5.97 -10.91
CA CYS A 98 1.22 4.60 -10.54
C CYS A 98 2.44 3.68 -10.66
N VAL A 99 2.67 2.88 -9.61
CA VAL A 99 3.80 1.95 -9.51
C VAL A 99 3.36 0.49 -9.55
N ARG A 100 2.12 0.20 -9.11
CA ARG A 100 1.56 -1.14 -9.08
C ARG A 100 0.07 -1.10 -9.39
N VAL A 101 -0.37 -2.12 -10.13
CA VAL A 101 -1.79 -2.44 -10.31
C VAL A 101 -2.07 -3.80 -9.71
N VAL A 102 -3.22 -3.94 -9.05
CA VAL A 102 -3.72 -5.24 -8.59
C VAL A 102 -5.00 -5.58 -9.33
N LEU A 103 -5.01 -6.73 -9.99
CA LEU A 103 -6.21 -7.31 -10.57
C LEU A 103 -6.85 -8.25 -9.53
N ARG A 104 -8.12 -8.01 -9.23
CA ARG A 104 -8.90 -8.74 -8.24
C ARG A 104 -10.04 -9.52 -8.90
N GLY A 105 -10.15 -10.77 -8.50
CA GLY A 105 -11.29 -11.65 -8.76
C GLY A 105 -11.69 -12.39 -7.47
N PRO A 106 -12.73 -13.23 -7.51
CA PRO A 106 -13.23 -13.93 -6.32
C PRO A 106 -12.16 -14.86 -5.72
N PHE A 107 -11.33 -15.44 -6.58
CA PHE A 107 -10.25 -16.36 -6.21
C PHE A 107 -8.88 -15.92 -6.75
N ALA A 108 -8.75 -14.66 -7.17
CA ALA A 108 -7.54 -14.17 -7.81
C ALA A 108 -7.11 -12.82 -7.24
N ARG A 109 -5.83 -12.72 -6.87
CA ARG A 109 -5.12 -11.46 -6.67
C ARG A 109 -3.85 -11.51 -7.50
N ILE A 110 -3.80 -10.72 -8.56
CA ILE A 110 -2.65 -10.66 -9.45
C ILE A 110 -2.05 -9.27 -9.32
N GLU A 111 -0.85 -9.20 -8.75
CA GLU A 111 -0.09 -7.96 -8.63
C GLU A 111 0.80 -7.78 -9.86
N ILE A 112 0.78 -6.58 -10.42
CA ILE A 112 1.55 -6.21 -11.60
C ILE A 112 2.31 -4.94 -11.28
N GLU A 113 3.60 -5.09 -11.04
CA GLU A 113 4.53 -3.97 -10.90
C GLU A 113 4.72 -3.26 -12.24
N LYS A 114 4.92 -1.93 -12.21
CA LYS A 114 5.09 -1.07 -13.40
C LYS A 114 6.14 -1.64 -14.36
N GLN A 115 7.27 -2.11 -13.82
CA GLN A 115 8.34 -2.69 -14.63
C GLN A 115 7.86 -3.90 -15.44
N ALA A 116 7.05 -4.78 -14.86
CA ALA A 116 6.55 -5.98 -15.53
C ALA A 116 5.42 -5.65 -16.53
N GLY A 117 4.51 -4.74 -16.17
CA GLY A 117 3.39 -4.35 -17.03
C GLY A 117 3.80 -3.48 -18.21
N ALA A 118 4.77 -2.58 -18.01
CA ALA A 118 5.27 -1.66 -19.03
C ALA A 118 6.32 -2.31 -19.96
N ALA A 119 6.81 -3.50 -19.60
CA ALA A 119 7.73 -4.26 -20.44
C ALA A 119 7.07 -4.60 -21.78
N ARG A 120 7.61 -4.03 -22.86
CA ARG A 120 7.11 -4.24 -24.22
C ARG A 120 7.70 -5.52 -24.82
N ARG A 121 6.92 -6.17 -25.68
CA ARG A 121 7.44 -7.12 -26.65
C ARG A 121 8.17 -6.36 -27.76
N LEU A 122 9.17 -6.98 -28.36
CA LEU A 122 9.88 -6.43 -29.53
C LEU A 122 8.86 -5.99 -30.59
N PHE A 123 9.08 -4.82 -31.18
CA PHE A 123 8.23 -4.20 -32.22
C PHE A 123 6.82 -3.75 -31.81
N ARG A 124 6.44 -3.82 -30.52
CA ARG A 124 5.14 -3.27 -30.04
C ARG A 124 5.30 -1.82 -29.57
N ARG A 125 4.41 -0.94 -30.03
CA ARG A 125 4.33 0.47 -29.62
C ARG A 125 3.65 0.68 -28.27
N SER A 126 2.73 -0.20 -27.89
CA SER A 126 2.01 -0.18 -26.61
C SER A 126 2.38 -1.39 -25.74
N SER A 127 2.25 -1.18 -24.43
CA SER A 127 2.37 -2.18 -23.38
C SER A 127 1.02 -2.49 -22.75
N PHE A 128 0.95 -3.52 -21.91
CA PHE A 128 -0.25 -3.78 -21.12
C PHE A 128 -0.52 -2.65 -20.12
N TRP A 129 0.55 -2.05 -19.56
CA TRP A 129 0.46 -0.92 -18.65
C TRP A 129 -0.25 0.28 -19.27
N ASP A 130 0.04 0.60 -20.53
CA ASP A 130 -0.58 1.74 -21.22
C ASP A 130 -2.11 1.62 -21.28
N VAL A 131 -2.64 0.40 -21.37
CA VAL A 131 -4.09 0.13 -21.34
C VAL A 131 -4.67 0.30 -19.94
N LEU A 132 -3.92 -0.08 -18.90
CA LEU A 132 -4.35 0.10 -17.50
C LEU A 132 -4.38 1.58 -17.07
N MET A 133 -3.56 2.44 -17.70
CA MET A 133 -3.47 3.87 -17.37
C MET A 133 -4.56 4.69 -18.06
N GLY A 134 -5.82 4.39 -17.75
CA GLY A 134 -6.99 5.15 -18.23
C GLY A 134 -7.75 4.52 -19.41
N GLY A 135 -7.28 3.40 -19.96
CA GLY A 135 -7.96 2.69 -21.05
C GLY A 135 -9.18 1.85 -20.62
N LEU A 136 -9.41 1.72 -19.31
CA LEU A 136 -10.51 0.91 -18.74
C LEU A 136 -11.67 1.74 -18.18
N GLY A 137 -11.51 3.05 -18.02
CA GLY A 137 -12.48 3.93 -17.35
C GLY A 137 -11.84 4.75 -16.23
N ALA A 138 -12.65 5.60 -15.59
CA ALA A 138 -12.21 6.46 -14.50
C ALA A 138 -12.33 5.74 -13.14
N PRO A 139 -11.22 5.51 -12.41
CA PRO A 139 -11.25 4.82 -11.14
C PRO A 139 -11.67 5.79 -10.02
N GLN A 140 -12.26 5.23 -8.98
CA GLN A 140 -12.71 5.96 -7.80
C GLN A 140 -11.65 5.91 -6.72
N TYR A 141 -11.53 6.99 -5.96
CA TYR A 141 -10.67 7.01 -4.79
C TYR A 141 -11.17 6.02 -3.74
N SER A 142 -10.28 5.21 -3.17
CA SER A 142 -10.64 4.21 -2.15
C SER A 142 -10.00 4.47 -0.79
N GLY A 143 -8.94 5.28 -0.73
CA GLY A 143 -8.27 5.65 0.51
C GLY A 143 -6.78 5.88 0.35
N TYR A 144 -6.16 6.31 1.44
CA TYR A 144 -4.70 6.40 1.57
C TYR A 144 -4.18 5.25 2.42
N SER A 145 -3.15 4.55 1.93
CA SER A 145 -2.46 3.50 2.65
C SER A 145 -1.16 4.03 3.22
N TYR A 146 -1.09 4.16 4.55
CA TYR A 146 0.15 4.50 5.25
C TYR A 146 1.23 3.44 5.07
N ARG A 147 0.83 2.16 4.94
CA ARG A 147 1.75 1.05 4.69
C ARG A 147 2.47 1.19 3.35
N GLU A 148 1.73 1.56 2.32
CA GLU A 148 2.25 1.69 0.96
C GLU A 148 2.71 3.12 0.64
N ARG A 149 2.47 4.07 1.56
CA ARG A 149 2.63 5.51 1.37
C ARG A 149 2.01 5.99 0.05
N ALA A 150 0.81 5.51 -0.23
CA ALA A 150 0.17 5.63 -1.53
C ALA A 150 -1.34 5.84 -1.44
N ASP A 151 -1.86 6.59 -2.40
CA ASP A 151 -3.29 6.59 -2.71
C ASP A 151 -3.69 5.33 -3.45
N HIS A 152 -4.84 4.80 -3.07
CA HIS A 152 -5.44 3.64 -3.69
C HIS A 152 -6.67 4.08 -4.47
N TYR A 153 -6.73 3.66 -5.73
CA TYR A 153 -7.90 3.87 -6.59
C TYR A 153 -8.45 2.52 -7.04
N THR A 154 -9.76 2.43 -7.22
CA THR A 154 -10.42 1.19 -7.62
C THR A 154 -11.40 1.41 -8.77
N LEU A 155 -11.50 0.43 -9.66
CA LEU A 155 -12.51 0.38 -10.70
C LEU A 155 -13.09 -1.03 -10.77
N ASP A 156 -14.41 -1.13 -10.60
CA ASP A 156 -15.16 -2.34 -10.93
C ASP A 156 -15.30 -2.42 -12.46
N LEU A 157 -14.94 -3.56 -13.01
CA LEU A 157 -14.93 -3.82 -14.44
C LEU A 157 -16.30 -4.28 -14.90
N ASP A 158 -16.90 -3.51 -15.81
CA ASP A 158 -17.98 -4.00 -16.64
C ASP A 158 -17.47 -5.00 -17.70
N ARG A 159 -18.41 -5.54 -18.48
CA ARG A 159 -18.13 -6.53 -19.51
C ARG A 159 -17.13 -6.01 -20.56
N ASP A 160 -17.28 -4.76 -20.98
CA ASP A 160 -16.50 -4.17 -22.08
C ASP A 160 -15.07 -3.84 -21.62
N SER A 161 -14.91 -3.28 -20.44
CA SER A 161 -13.62 -2.97 -19.82
C SER A 161 -12.87 -4.24 -19.48
N ARG A 162 -13.57 -5.28 -18.99
CA ARG A 162 -12.98 -6.61 -18.83
C ARG A 162 -12.51 -7.20 -20.16
N ALA A 163 -13.33 -7.14 -21.21
CA ALA A 163 -12.95 -7.64 -22.54
C ALA A 163 -11.72 -6.89 -23.10
N ARG A 164 -11.68 -5.56 -22.97
CA ARG A 164 -10.53 -4.73 -23.34
C ARG A 164 -9.26 -5.13 -22.60
N MET A 165 -9.34 -5.31 -21.28
CA MET A 165 -8.22 -5.77 -20.47
C MET A 165 -7.73 -7.16 -20.90
N LEU A 166 -8.63 -8.12 -21.11
CA LEU A 166 -8.28 -9.48 -21.53
C LEU A 166 -7.64 -9.53 -22.92
N SER A 167 -8.10 -8.68 -23.84
CA SER A 167 -7.48 -8.48 -25.15
C SER A 167 -6.06 -7.93 -25.00
N ALA A 168 -5.90 -6.90 -24.16
CA ALA A 168 -4.60 -6.27 -23.87
C ALA A 168 -3.61 -7.21 -23.18
N ALA A 169 -4.05 -8.27 -22.49
CA ALA A 169 -3.15 -9.25 -21.88
C ALA A 169 -2.19 -9.89 -22.91
N GLY A 170 -2.52 -9.87 -24.21
CA GLY A 170 -1.61 -10.29 -25.28
C GLY A 170 -0.38 -9.40 -25.49
N LEU A 171 -0.39 -8.17 -24.95
CA LEU A 171 0.73 -7.22 -25.01
C LEU A 171 1.80 -7.53 -23.96
N LEU A 172 1.47 -8.33 -22.94
CA LEU A 172 2.42 -8.70 -21.89
C LEU A 172 3.64 -9.41 -22.47
N ARG A 173 4.82 -8.96 -22.06
CA ARG A 173 6.08 -9.63 -22.38
C ARG A 173 6.10 -11.06 -21.84
N TYR A 174 5.53 -11.29 -20.66
CA TYR A 174 5.55 -12.57 -19.94
C TYR A 174 4.28 -13.40 -20.24
N PRO A 175 4.37 -14.51 -21.01
CA PRO A 175 3.19 -15.29 -21.41
C PRO A 175 2.48 -15.98 -20.23
N ALA A 176 3.22 -16.35 -19.19
CA ALA A 176 2.65 -16.97 -17.99
C ALA A 176 1.67 -16.02 -17.28
N LEU A 177 2.06 -14.75 -17.11
CA LEU A 177 1.19 -13.72 -16.54
C LEU A 177 -0.05 -13.49 -17.41
N ALA A 178 0.11 -13.44 -18.73
CA ALA A 178 -1.04 -13.32 -19.65
C ALA A 178 -2.03 -14.48 -19.52
N ARG A 179 -1.55 -15.72 -19.38
CA ARG A 179 -2.40 -16.90 -19.14
C ARG A 179 -3.11 -16.81 -17.80
N GLN A 180 -2.40 -16.41 -16.74
CA GLN A 180 -2.98 -16.26 -15.39
C GLN A 180 -4.12 -15.23 -15.40
N ILE A 181 -3.92 -14.08 -16.04
CA ILE A 181 -4.95 -13.03 -16.16
C ILE A 181 -6.17 -13.53 -16.93
N ARG A 182 -5.95 -14.29 -18.01
CA ARG A 182 -7.06 -14.85 -18.82
C ARG A 182 -7.84 -15.96 -18.13
N ALA A 183 -7.16 -16.76 -17.33
CA ALA A 183 -7.79 -17.80 -16.53
C ALA A 183 -8.54 -17.24 -15.32
N ALA A 184 -8.19 -16.03 -14.87
CA ALA A 184 -8.80 -15.40 -13.71
C ALA A 184 -10.10 -14.67 -14.06
N GLU A 185 -11.09 -14.82 -13.19
CA GLU A 185 -12.32 -14.04 -13.23
C GLU A 185 -12.10 -12.67 -12.58
N ILE A 186 -11.40 -11.77 -13.29
CA ILE A 186 -11.12 -10.43 -12.77
C ILE A 186 -12.38 -9.55 -12.87
N HIS A 187 -12.77 -8.94 -11.75
CA HIS A 187 -13.89 -8.00 -11.65
C HIS A 187 -13.46 -6.61 -11.21
N ARG A 188 -12.27 -6.44 -10.62
CA ARG A 188 -11.81 -5.15 -10.12
C ARG A 188 -10.35 -4.92 -10.40
N VAL A 189 -10.01 -3.66 -10.65
CA VAL A 189 -8.64 -3.18 -10.78
C VAL A 189 -8.37 -2.18 -9.65
N GLU A 190 -7.24 -2.33 -8.97
CA GLU A 190 -6.75 -1.42 -7.94
C GLU A 190 -5.47 -0.77 -8.46
N TRP A 191 -5.35 0.57 -8.39
CA TRP A 191 -4.13 1.31 -8.71
C TRP A 191 -3.50 1.84 -7.42
N ILE A 192 -2.20 1.59 -7.28
CA ILE A 192 -1.39 2.08 -6.17
C ILE A 192 -0.54 3.24 -6.67
N VAL A 193 -0.77 4.42 -6.11
CA VAL A 193 -0.20 5.69 -6.58
C VAL A 193 0.53 6.38 -5.40
N PRO A 194 1.86 6.27 -5.30
CA PRO A 194 2.63 6.87 -4.19
C PRO A 194 2.44 8.37 -4.10
N ARG A 195 2.43 8.90 -2.87
CA ARG A 195 2.39 10.35 -2.56
C ARG A 195 3.76 10.96 -2.31
#